data_AF-A0A2T7X2T3-F1
#
_entry.id   AF-A0A2T7X2T3-F1
#
_cell.length_a   1.000
_cell.length_b   1.000
_cell.length_c   1.000
_cell.angle_alpha   90.00
_cell.angle_beta   90.00
_cell.angle_gamma   90.00
#
_symmetry.space_group_name_H-M   'P 1'
#
loop_
_entity.id
_entity.type
_entity.pdbx_description
1 polymer ?
#
loop_
_entity_poly.entity_id
_entity_poly.type
_entity_poly.pdbx_seq_one_letter_code
_entity_poly.pdbx_strand_id
1 'polypeptide(L)'
;MSADVDAVVALYPRAQVIAQAWQELGDGVAPFSNGSGRPLARTMKLILDPLVIRPVQNPGLAGGTLTAEAADELRDRIRAARVELAAASAWFLELKAARRRLRITEGNPQEKYFQRCYELARNAGAPSHDADAVAREVVSEIAQASGDSLLAQVRQLLRDGDETPRLVAELADAWASRPTPGAHPVALDAIARALDACTGDGPDADFAALIEADAGTAAASALDGDGAARALGLTRNPAPLLPSLGGTASKRDLPLPFDRSIFERLFAALSGGAAPELAVDARGLVEEEILRSARAWELGEEESRVAMVLGVEASRALEAAEVIDAQRLTAAHRRLAARWRREAYVRRALRLPIEFSGVPASVVADVRDVRRGYLRRLWVRLHGRELRDQAIAADDLWDLLDGVLRSVVMDQRQRLKVAMGRGAVGAIGSEAA
;
A
#
# COMPACT_ATOMS: atom_id res chain seq x y z
N MET A 1 -54.63 -4.45 24.30
CA MET A 1 -54.36 -4.40 22.85
C MET A 1 -53.67 -3.08 22.54
N SER A 2 -52.35 -3.09 22.43
CA SER A 2 -51.59 -2.07 21.69
C SER A 2 -50.42 -2.84 21.09
N ALA A 3 -50.52 -3.14 19.80
CA ALA A 3 -49.42 -3.74 19.06
C ALA A 3 -48.51 -2.58 18.65
N ASP A 4 -47.37 -2.51 19.32
CA ASP A 4 -46.23 -1.70 18.89
C ASP A 4 -45.73 -2.35 17.60
N VAL A 5 -46.03 -1.72 16.47
CA VAL A 5 -45.54 -2.16 15.17
C VAL A 5 -44.08 -1.73 15.12
N ASP A 6 -43.17 -2.70 15.23
CA ASP A 6 -41.74 -2.54 14.92
C ASP A 6 -41.61 -1.85 13.55
N ALA A 7 -41.38 -0.54 13.58
CA ALA A 7 -41.10 0.25 12.39
C ALA A 7 -39.76 -0.22 11.85
N VAL A 8 -39.80 -1.00 10.76
CA VAL A 8 -38.61 -1.40 10.02
C VAL A 8 -37.90 -0.11 9.59
N VAL A 9 -36.80 0.22 10.26
CA VAL A 9 -35.98 1.39 9.92
C VAL A 9 -35.43 1.19 8.51
N ALA A 10 -35.90 1.98 7.56
CA ALA A 10 -35.41 1.92 6.19
C ALA A 10 -33.94 2.33 6.16
N LEU A 11 -33.08 1.41 5.71
CA LEU A 11 -31.64 1.65 5.57
C LEU A 11 -31.27 1.88 4.11
N TYR A 12 -30.59 2.98 3.85
CA TYR A 12 -30.18 3.40 2.52
C TYR A 12 -28.68 3.15 2.33
N PRO A 13 -28.24 2.45 1.25
CA PRO A 13 -26.82 2.34 0.95
C PRO A 13 -26.21 3.72 0.69
N ARG A 14 -25.18 4.10 1.45
CA ARG A 14 -24.52 5.42 1.35
C ARG A 14 -24.09 5.75 -0.07
N ALA A 15 -23.50 4.77 -0.76
CA ALA A 15 -23.04 4.93 -2.14
C ALA A 15 -24.18 5.26 -3.12
N GLN A 16 -25.39 4.75 -2.87
CA GLN A 16 -26.57 5.03 -3.69
C GLN A 16 -27.09 6.45 -3.44
N VAL A 17 -27.16 6.88 -2.18
CA VAL A 17 -27.57 8.25 -1.81
C VAL A 17 -26.64 9.28 -2.46
N ILE A 18 -25.33 9.07 -2.37
CA ILE A 18 -24.33 9.93 -3.01
C ILE A 18 -24.51 9.94 -4.52
N ALA A 19 -24.68 8.78 -5.16
CA ALA A 19 -24.85 8.71 -6.61
C ALA A 19 -26.08 9.48 -7.09
N GLN A 20 -27.21 9.39 -6.36
CA GLN A 20 -28.43 10.13 -6.68
C GLN A 20 -28.23 11.64 -6.51
N ALA A 21 -27.74 12.08 -5.35
CA ALA A 21 -27.49 13.51 -5.09
C ALA A 21 -26.49 14.11 -6.09
N TRP A 22 -25.49 13.33 -6.51
CA TRP A 22 -24.49 13.76 -7.48
C TRP A 22 -25.08 13.92 -8.88
N GLN A 23 -25.95 13.01 -9.32
CA GLN A 23 -26.61 13.10 -10.63
C GLN A 23 -27.48 14.35 -10.73
N GLU A 24 -28.11 14.76 -9.63
CA GLU A 24 -28.90 15.99 -9.56
C GLU A 24 -28.04 17.26 -9.72
N LEU A 25 -26.71 17.19 -9.56
CA LEU A 25 -25.81 18.34 -9.76
C LEU A 25 -25.74 18.79 -11.23
N GLY A 26 -26.02 17.88 -12.17
CA GLY A 26 -25.99 18.14 -13.61
C GLY A 26 -24.58 18.21 -14.20
N ASP A 27 -24.47 18.76 -15.41
CA ASP A 27 -23.23 18.70 -16.21
C ASP A 27 -22.08 19.54 -15.67
N GLY A 28 -22.34 20.46 -14.74
CA GLY A 28 -21.32 21.29 -14.10
C GLY A 28 -20.21 20.50 -13.42
N VAL A 29 -20.47 19.24 -13.03
CA VAL A 29 -19.50 18.35 -12.37
C VAL A 29 -18.95 17.25 -13.30
N ALA A 30 -19.14 17.36 -14.61
CA ALA A 30 -18.72 16.34 -15.58
C ALA A 30 -17.23 15.94 -15.48
N PRO A 31 -16.25 16.86 -15.37
CA PRO A 31 -14.84 16.55 -15.10
C PRO A 31 -14.57 15.69 -13.85
N PHE A 32 -15.47 15.68 -12.88
CA PHE A 32 -15.40 14.90 -11.63
C PHE A 32 -16.28 13.65 -11.65
N SER A 33 -16.88 13.34 -12.80
CA SER A 33 -17.84 12.25 -12.98
C SER A 33 -17.28 11.15 -13.90
N ASN A 34 -17.77 9.93 -13.71
CA ASN A 34 -17.51 8.81 -14.62
C ASN A 34 -18.55 8.77 -15.75
N GLY A 35 -18.39 7.83 -16.69
CA GLY A 35 -19.30 7.67 -17.83
C GLY A 35 -20.76 7.33 -17.48
N SER A 36 -21.07 7.01 -16.22
CA SER A 36 -22.43 6.77 -15.71
C SER A 36 -22.99 7.98 -14.94
N GLY A 37 -22.32 9.14 -15.00
CA GLY A 37 -22.73 10.35 -14.27
C GLY A 37 -22.59 10.24 -12.76
N ARG A 38 -21.77 9.31 -12.25
CA ARG A 38 -21.48 9.14 -10.81
C ARG A 38 -20.12 9.75 -10.48
N PRO A 39 -19.84 10.14 -9.22
CA PRO A 39 -18.55 10.71 -8.88
C PRO A 39 -17.43 9.69 -9.11
N LEU A 40 -16.27 10.17 -9.57
CA LEU A 40 -15.06 9.34 -9.63
C LEU A 40 -14.65 8.89 -8.23
N ALA A 41 -13.95 7.75 -8.14
CA ALA A 41 -13.38 7.29 -6.87
C ALA A 41 -12.45 8.34 -6.22
N ARG A 42 -11.73 9.11 -7.03
CA ARG A 42 -10.90 10.23 -6.55
C ARG A 42 -11.72 11.45 -6.13
N THR A 43 -12.83 11.74 -6.80
CA THR A 43 -13.78 12.79 -6.36
C THR A 43 -14.32 12.46 -4.97
N MET A 44 -14.67 11.20 -4.73
CA MET A 44 -15.04 10.72 -3.39
C MET A 44 -13.92 10.97 -2.38
N LYS A 45 -12.73 10.43 -2.66
CA LYS A 45 -11.60 10.43 -1.73
C LYS A 45 -11.01 11.83 -1.45
N LEU A 46 -10.99 12.70 -2.45
CA LEU A 46 -10.24 13.96 -2.40
C LEU A 46 -11.13 15.19 -2.21
N ILE A 47 -12.41 15.12 -2.58
CA ILE A 47 -13.33 16.26 -2.49
C ILE A 47 -14.49 15.94 -1.56
N LEU A 48 -15.31 14.94 -1.88
CA LEU A 48 -16.56 14.71 -1.16
C LEU A 48 -16.34 14.32 0.30
N ASP A 49 -15.61 13.24 0.57
CA ASP A 49 -15.37 12.81 1.95
C ASP A 49 -14.61 13.88 2.77
N PRO A 50 -13.46 14.44 2.32
CA PRO A 50 -12.69 15.35 3.16
C PRO A 50 -13.23 16.78 3.22
N LEU A 51 -13.91 17.30 2.18
CA LEU A 51 -14.24 18.72 2.08
C LEU A 51 -15.73 19.03 2.19
N VAL A 52 -16.60 18.14 1.70
CA VAL A 52 -18.07 18.35 1.65
C VAL A 52 -18.78 17.59 2.77
N ILE A 53 -18.62 16.27 2.82
CA ILE A 53 -19.32 15.36 3.75
C ILE A 53 -18.65 15.40 5.12
N ARG A 54 -17.32 15.42 5.17
CA ARG A 54 -16.49 15.44 6.38
C ARG A 54 -16.92 14.39 7.42
N PRO A 55 -16.83 13.08 7.15
CA PRO A 55 -17.31 12.03 8.04
C PRO A 55 -16.73 12.07 9.47
N VAL A 56 -15.52 12.61 9.66
CA VAL A 56 -14.93 12.80 11.00
C VAL A 56 -15.75 13.80 11.83
N GLN A 57 -16.22 14.86 11.19
CA GLN A 57 -17.07 15.88 11.82
C GLN A 57 -18.55 15.47 11.84
N ASN A 58 -18.94 14.52 10.97
CA ASN A 58 -20.31 14.03 10.85
C ASN A 58 -20.33 12.48 10.89
N PRO A 59 -20.08 11.86 12.06
CA PRO A 59 -19.92 10.40 12.17
C PRO A 59 -21.14 9.61 11.68
N GLY A 60 -22.34 10.17 11.83
CA GLY A 60 -23.59 9.58 11.32
C GLY A 60 -23.62 9.38 9.80
N LEU A 61 -22.76 10.08 9.05
CA LEU A 61 -22.65 9.99 7.59
C LEU A 61 -21.51 9.08 7.12
N ALA A 62 -20.76 8.47 8.05
CA ALA A 62 -19.58 7.64 7.74
C ALA A 62 -19.95 6.19 7.37
N GLY A 63 -21.09 5.69 7.88
CA GLY A 63 -21.50 4.29 7.74
C GLY A 63 -21.80 3.86 6.29
N GLY A 64 -21.63 2.58 5.99
CA GLY A 64 -21.97 2.03 4.66
C GLY A 64 -23.47 2.06 4.34
N THR A 65 -24.31 2.10 5.39
CA THR A 65 -25.77 2.23 5.35
C THR A 65 -26.19 3.36 6.26
N LEU A 66 -27.21 4.11 5.85
CA LEU A 66 -27.70 5.32 6.52
C LEU A 66 -29.17 5.15 6.89
N THR A 67 -29.61 5.81 7.96
CA THR A 67 -31.05 5.99 8.23
C THR A 67 -31.64 6.96 7.20
N ALA A 68 -32.96 7.12 7.19
CA ALA A 68 -33.64 8.07 6.33
C ALA A 68 -33.13 9.51 6.57
N GLU A 69 -33.02 9.91 7.84
CA GLU A 69 -32.58 11.25 8.25
C GLU A 69 -31.13 11.53 7.83
N ALA A 70 -30.24 10.56 8.06
CA ALA A 70 -28.83 10.67 7.64
C ALA A 70 -28.69 10.67 6.11
N ALA A 71 -29.57 9.97 5.38
CA ALA A 71 -29.60 10.00 3.93
C ALA A 71 -30.04 11.36 3.39
N ASP A 72 -31.06 11.98 4.00
CA ASP A 72 -31.51 13.33 3.62
C ASP A 72 -30.44 14.38 3.92
N GLU A 73 -29.83 14.33 5.12
CA GLU A 73 -28.72 15.23 5.47
C GLU A 73 -27.55 15.11 4.47
N LEU A 74 -27.21 13.89 4.06
CA LEU A 74 -26.16 13.66 3.07
C LEU A 74 -26.51 14.25 1.70
N ARG A 75 -27.76 14.11 1.24
CA ARG A 75 -28.22 14.73 -0.03
C ARG A 75 -28.12 16.24 0.06
N ASP A 76 -28.60 16.83 1.15
CA ASP A 76 -28.63 18.28 1.32
C ASP A 76 -27.22 18.87 1.38
N ARG A 77 -26.26 18.22 2.04
CA ARG A 77 -24.86 18.64 2.04
C ARG A 77 -24.24 18.66 0.64
N ILE A 78 -24.52 17.63 -0.17
CA ILE A 78 -24.01 17.56 -1.55
C ILE A 78 -24.67 18.64 -2.42
N ARG A 79 -25.99 18.83 -2.29
CA ARG A 79 -26.74 19.86 -3.02
C ARG A 79 -26.30 21.27 -2.64
N ALA A 80 -26.03 21.51 -1.35
CA ALA A 80 -25.56 22.79 -0.86
C ALA A 80 -24.20 23.17 -1.47
N ALA A 81 -23.32 22.19 -1.70
CA ALA A 81 -22.02 22.40 -2.32
C ALA A 81 -22.06 22.49 -3.87
N ARG A 82 -23.24 22.58 -4.49
CA ARG A 82 -23.40 22.51 -5.95
C ARG A 82 -22.57 23.57 -6.68
N VAL A 83 -22.62 24.81 -6.21
CA VAL A 83 -21.96 25.94 -6.88
C VAL A 83 -20.45 25.79 -6.79
N GLU A 84 -19.92 25.45 -5.62
CA GLU A 84 -18.50 25.22 -5.38
C GLU A 84 -18.00 24.00 -6.18
N LEU A 85 -18.77 22.92 -6.25
CA LEU A 85 -18.40 21.72 -7.02
C LEU A 85 -18.35 22.02 -8.52
N ALA A 86 -19.28 22.82 -9.05
CA ALA A 86 -19.27 23.24 -10.44
C ALA A 86 -18.10 24.19 -10.76
N ALA A 87 -17.85 25.18 -9.88
CA ALA A 87 -16.70 26.07 -10.00
C ALA A 87 -15.36 25.32 -9.91
N ALA A 88 -15.23 24.36 -8.98
CA ALA A 88 -14.03 23.53 -8.84
C ALA A 88 -13.79 22.67 -10.08
N SER A 89 -14.86 22.12 -10.65
CA SER A 89 -14.84 21.36 -11.89
C SER A 89 -14.35 22.23 -13.07
N ALA A 90 -14.78 23.49 -13.16
CA ALA A 90 -14.29 24.45 -14.14
C ALA A 90 -12.81 24.80 -13.92
N TRP A 91 -12.39 25.08 -12.68
CA TRP A 91 -10.97 25.30 -12.34
C TRP A 91 -10.08 24.12 -12.72
N PHE A 92 -10.57 22.88 -12.60
CA PHE A 92 -9.79 21.71 -13.00
C PHE A 92 -9.48 21.69 -14.51
N LEU A 93 -10.36 22.22 -15.35
CA LEU A 93 -10.10 22.37 -16.78
C LEU A 93 -9.02 23.44 -17.04
N GLU A 94 -9.08 24.57 -16.33
CA GLU A 94 -8.07 25.63 -16.42
C GLU A 94 -6.69 25.15 -15.97
N LEU A 95 -6.60 24.48 -14.81
CA LEU A 95 -5.33 23.92 -14.31
C LEU A 95 -4.77 22.85 -15.27
N LYS A 96 -5.63 22.04 -15.90
CA LYS A 96 -5.18 21.10 -16.95
C LYS A 96 -4.65 21.81 -18.19
N ALA A 97 -5.28 22.91 -18.61
CA ALA A 97 -4.83 23.71 -19.74
C ALA A 97 -3.48 24.38 -19.44
N ALA A 98 -3.35 25.01 -18.27
CA ALA A 98 -2.10 25.61 -17.78
C ALA A 98 -0.97 24.58 -17.68
N ARG A 99 -1.23 23.39 -17.10
CA ARG A 99 -0.26 22.28 -17.04
C ARG A 99 0.27 21.88 -18.42
N ARG A 100 -0.60 21.80 -19.42
CA ARG A 100 -0.20 21.49 -20.80
C ARG A 100 0.67 22.59 -21.39
N ARG A 101 0.31 23.87 -21.17
CA ARG A 101 1.10 25.04 -21.62
C ARG A 101 2.50 25.05 -21.00
N LEU A 102 2.59 24.75 -19.71
CA LEU A 102 3.85 24.66 -18.95
C LEU A 102 4.62 23.36 -19.21
N ARG A 103 4.11 22.46 -20.06
CA ARG A 103 4.72 21.16 -20.40
C ARG A 103 5.05 20.27 -19.19
N ILE A 104 4.32 20.44 -18.08
CA ILE A 104 4.48 19.59 -16.90
C ILE A 104 3.85 18.23 -17.19
N THR A 105 4.65 17.17 -17.17
CA THR A 105 4.22 15.79 -17.47
C THR A 105 4.10 14.91 -16.23
N GLU A 106 4.71 15.30 -15.11
CA GLU A 106 4.73 14.50 -13.89
C GLU A 106 3.42 14.53 -13.08
N GLY A 107 3.10 13.39 -12.45
CA GLY A 107 1.99 13.22 -11.50
C GLY A 107 0.60 13.11 -12.13
N ASN A 108 -0.34 12.49 -11.39
CA ASN A 108 -1.74 12.41 -11.80
C ASN A 108 -2.44 13.76 -11.54
N PRO A 109 -3.04 14.41 -12.56
CA PRO A 109 -3.68 15.71 -12.38
C PRO A 109 -4.83 15.71 -11.35
N GLN A 110 -5.57 14.61 -11.22
CA GLN A 110 -6.67 14.51 -10.26
C GLN A 110 -6.15 14.52 -8.82
N GLU A 111 -5.05 13.82 -8.56
CA GLU A 111 -4.43 13.77 -7.23
C GLU A 111 -3.81 15.11 -6.84
N LYS A 112 -3.19 15.80 -7.81
CA LYS A 112 -2.53 17.09 -7.56
C LYS A 112 -3.50 18.26 -7.43
N TYR A 113 -4.59 18.28 -8.20
CA TYR A 113 -5.37 19.51 -8.36
C TYR A 113 -6.77 19.47 -7.77
N PHE A 114 -7.37 18.31 -7.48
CA PHE A 114 -8.78 18.26 -7.05
C PHE A 114 -9.08 19.08 -5.79
N GLN A 115 -8.25 18.96 -4.75
CA GLN A 115 -8.42 19.75 -3.53
C GLN A 115 -8.17 21.23 -3.78
N ARG A 116 -7.09 21.55 -4.51
CA ARG A 116 -6.77 22.94 -4.87
C ARG A 116 -7.86 23.61 -5.72
N CYS A 117 -8.51 22.88 -6.62
CA CYS A 117 -9.64 23.38 -7.40
C CYS A 117 -10.83 23.72 -6.49
N TYR A 118 -11.09 22.91 -5.46
CA TYR A 118 -12.15 23.18 -4.50
C TYR A 118 -11.82 24.40 -3.61
N GLU A 119 -10.56 24.57 -3.22
CA GLU A 119 -10.08 25.77 -2.52
C GLU A 119 -10.25 27.02 -3.39
N LEU A 120 -9.82 26.97 -4.66
CA LEU A 120 -10.01 28.08 -5.61
C LEU A 120 -11.48 28.40 -5.80
N ALA A 121 -12.34 27.39 -5.93
CA ALA A 121 -13.78 27.58 -6.03
C ALA A 121 -14.37 28.29 -4.80
N ARG A 122 -13.89 27.96 -3.60
CA ARG A 122 -14.38 28.56 -2.36
C ARG A 122 -13.86 29.98 -2.15
N ASN A 123 -12.63 30.27 -2.56
CA ASN A 123 -11.97 31.55 -2.32
C ASN A 123 -12.19 32.57 -3.44
N ALA A 124 -12.20 32.11 -4.69
CA ALA A 124 -12.29 32.94 -5.90
C ALA A 124 -13.58 32.73 -6.70
N GLY A 125 -14.42 31.74 -6.35
CA GLY A 125 -15.62 31.42 -7.13
C GLY A 125 -15.28 30.69 -8.44
N ALA A 126 -16.13 30.86 -9.45
CA ALA A 126 -15.89 30.28 -10.78
C ALA A 126 -14.73 31.01 -11.52
N PRO A 127 -14.00 30.32 -12.41
CA PRO A 127 -12.95 30.94 -13.23
C PRO A 127 -13.43 32.22 -13.94
N SER A 128 -12.72 33.32 -13.75
CA SER A 128 -12.94 34.63 -14.38
C SER A 128 -11.89 34.95 -15.46
N HIS A 129 -11.86 36.19 -15.95
CA HIS A 129 -10.97 36.63 -17.04
C HIS A 129 -9.46 36.44 -16.76
N ASP A 130 -9.07 36.40 -15.49
CA ASP A 130 -7.71 36.18 -14.96
C ASP A 130 -7.40 34.71 -14.68
N ALA A 131 -8.34 33.79 -14.94
CA ALA A 131 -8.21 32.38 -14.58
C ALA A 131 -6.96 31.70 -15.16
N ASP A 132 -6.51 32.08 -16.36
CA ASP A 132 -5.28 31.52 -16.93
C ASP A 132 -4.03 31.90 -16.12
N ALA A 133 -3.96 33.15 -15.64
CA ALA A 133 -2.84 33.61 -14.81
C ALA A 133 -2.82 32.87 -13.48
N VAL A 134 -3.98 32.81 -12.80
CA VAL A 134 -4.15 32.07 -11.54
C VAL A 134 -3.84 30.58 -11.72
N ALA A 135 -4.32 29.96 -12.79
CA ALA A 135 -4.06 28.55 -13.08
C ALA A 135 -2.58 28.28 -13.35
N ARG A 136 -1.87 29.16 -14.06
CA ARG A 136 -0.43 29.04 -14.29
C ARG A 136 0.37 29.18 -13.00
N GLU A 137 0.02 30.14 -12.16
CA GLU A 137 0.65 30.34 -10.85
C GLU A 137 0.47 29.11 -9.96
N VAL A 138 -0.77 28.65 -9.76
CA VAL A 138 -1.09 27.48 -8.93
C VAL A 138 -0.42 26.21 -9.46
N VAL A 139 -0.41 26.00 -10.78
CA VAL A 139 0.28 24.83 -11.37
C VAL A 139 1.79 24.92 -11.16
N SER A 140 2.38 26.12 -11.27
CA SER A 140 3.81 26.34 -11.01
C SER A 140 4.14 26.11 -9.53
N GLU A 141 3.35 26.65 -8.60
CA GLU A 141 3.47 26.46 -7.15
C GLU A 141 3.48 24.97 -6.80
N ILE A 142 2.48 24.22 -7.29
CA ILE A 142 2.38 22.77 -7.04
C ILE A 142 3.54 22.01 -7.70
N ALA A 143 4.01 22.45 -8.86
CA ALA A 143 5.13 21.82 -9.55
C ALA A 143 6.46 22.09 -8.85
N GLN A 144 6.69 23.30 -8.33
CA GLN A 144 7.85 23.68 -7.54
C GLN A 144 7.85 22.91 -6.21
N ALA A 145 6.74 22.90 -5.48
CA ALA A 145 6.60 22.08 -4.27
C ALA A 145 6.83 20.58 -4.54
N SER A 146 6.48 20.10 -5.74
CA SER A 146 6.81 18.72 -6.16
C SER A 146 8.29 18.55 -6.51
N GLY A 147 8.93 19.56 -7.11
CA GLY A 147 10.36 19.58 -7.46
C GLY A 147 11.27 19.68 -6.24
N ASP A 148 10.81 20.37 -5.19
CA ASP A 148 11.47 20.43 -3.89
C ASP A 148 11.25 19.17 -3.06
N SER A 149 10.38 18.26 -3.49
CA SER A 149 10.19 17.00 -2.78
C SER A 149 11.48 16.18 -2.75
N LEU A 150 11.74 15.52 -1.63
CA LEU A 150 12.91 14.65 -1.45
C LEU A 150 13.03 13.59 -2.57
N LEU A 151 11.90 13.08 -3.07
CA LEU A 151 11.89 12.14 -4.20
C LEU A 151 12.38 12.75 -5.51
N ALA A 152 12.05 14.02 -5.78
CA ALA A 152 12.54 14.72 -6.96
C ALA A 152 14.04 15.05 -6.83
N GLN A 153 14.49 15.44 -5.63
CA GLN A 153 15.91 15.63 -5.33
C GLN A 153 16.72 14.34 -5.53
N VAL A 154 16.22 13.19 -5.04
CA VAL A 154 16.84 11.88 -5.30
C VAL A 154 16.91 11.57 -6.79
N ARG A 155 15.84 11.83 -7.56
CA ARG A 155 15.88 11.63 -9.04
C ARG A 155 16.94 12.51 -9.71
N GLN A 156 17.09 13.75 -9.25
CA GLN A 156 18.07 14.67 -9.81
C GLN A 156 19.49 14.21 -9.49
N LEU A 157 19.75 13.81 -8.24
CA LEU A 157 21.03 13.24 -7.81
C LEU A 157 21.43 12.02 -8.65
N LEU A 158 20.50 11.08 -8.86
CA LEU A 158 20.75 9.86 -9.66
C LEU A 158 20.85 10.10 -11.18
N ARG A 159 20.66 11.35 -11.63
CA ARG A 159 20.86 11.78 -13.04
C ARG A 159 22.07 12.68 -13.19
N ASP A 160 22.71 13.07 -12.09
CA ASP A 160 23.89 13.89 -12.10
C ASP A 160 25.09 13.06 -12.59
N GLY A 161 25.78 13.57 -13.61
CA GLY A 161 26.88 12.87 -14.28
C GLY A 161 28.13 12.71 -13.41
N ASP A 162 28.31 13.57 -12.41
CA ASP A 162 29.45 13.52 -11.50
C ASP A 162 29.15 12.68 -10.25
N GLU A 163 27.90 12.70 -9.76
CA GLU A 163 27.50 11.94 -8.57
C GLU A 163 27.17 10.48 -8.86
N THR A 164 26.56 10.18 -10.02
CA THR A 164 26.17 8.80 -10.35
C THR A 164 27.35 7.81 -10.29
N PRO A 165 28.53 8.09 -10.87
CA PRO A 165 29.68 7.19 -10.77
C PRO A 165 30.17 6.99 -9.34
N ARG A 166 30.10 8.02 -8.49
CA ARG A 166 30.49 7.94 -7.07
C ARG A 166 29.57 7.01 -6.31
N LEU A 167 28.26 7.19 -6.45
CA LEU A 167 27.26 6.33 -5.81
C LEU A 167 27.33 4.88 -6.32
N VAL A 168 27.68 4.65 -7.59
CA VAL A 168 27.92 3.30 -8.12
C VAL A 168 29.14 2.66 -7.45
N ALA A 169 30.22 3.42 -7.26
CA ALA A 169 31.42 2.93 -6.57
C ALA A 169 31.12 2.61 -5.10
N GLU A 170 30.44 3.52 -4.39
CA GLU A 170 30.01 3.30 -3.00
C GLU A 170 29.11 2.06 -2.86
N LEU A 171 28.21 1.85 -3.81
CA LEU A 171 27.36 0.65 -3.83
C LEU A 171 28.17 -0.63 -4.05
N ALA A 172 29.13 -0.61 -4.97
CA ALA A 172 30.03 -1.74 -5.18
C ALA A 172 30.87 -2.04 -3.92
N ASP A 173 31.41 -1.01 -3.27
CA ASP A 173 32.22 -1.13 -2.05
C ASP A 173 31.39 -1.65 -0.87
N ALA A 174 30.16 -1.14 -0.69
CA ALA A 174 29.23 -1.62 0.33
C ALA A 174 28.92 -3.12 0.15
N TRP A 175 28.70 -3.56 -1.09
CA TRP A 175 28.42 -4.97 -1.38
C TRP A 175 29.64 -5.89 -1.33
N ALA A 176 30.83 -5.37 -1.65
CA ALA A 176 32.09 -6.09 -1.50
C ALA A 176 32.47 -6.27 -0.02
N SER A 177 32.10 -5.31 0.83
CA SER A 177 32.38 -5.32 2.28
C SER A 177 31.29 -5.99 3.13
N ARG A 178 30.36 -6.74 2.52
CA ARG A 178 29.27 -7.40 3.26
C ARG A 178 29.84 -8.30 4.36
N PRO A 179 29.34 -8.17 5.60
CA PRO A 179 29.73 -9.07 6.67
C PRO A 179 29.49 -10.51 6.23
N THR A 180 30.50 -11.37 6.38
CA THR A 180 30.26 -12.80 6.24
C THR A 180 29.39 -13.22 7.42
N PRO A 181 28.21 -13.82 7.17
CA PRO A 181 27.33 -14.22 8.24
C PRO A 181 28.05 -15.18 9.21
N GLY A 182 27.88 -14.96 10.52
CA GLY A 182 28.48 -15.81 11.54
C GLY A 182 28.02 -17.26 11.41
N ALA A 183 28.90 -18.22 11.71
CA ALA A 183 28.65 -19.66 11.57
C ALA A 183 27.64 -20.24 12.59
N HIS A 184 27.08 -19.42 13.49
CA HIS A 184 26.21 -19.87 14.55
C HIS A 184 24.75 -19.88 14.08
N PRO A 185 24.13 -21.06 13.93
CA PRO A 185 22.72 -21.14 13.57
C PRO A 185 21.87 -20.59 14.70
N VAL A 186 20.83 -19.84 14.36
CA VAL A 186 19.83 -19.39 15.32
C VAL A 186 19.12 -20.61 15.92
N ALA A 187 19.05 -20.68 17.25
CA ALA A 187 18.35 -21.75 17.94
C ALA A 187 16.83 -21.70 17.62
N LEU A 188 16.33 -22.74 16.95
CA LEU A 188 14.91 -22.85 16.56
C LEU A 188 13.96 -22.75 17.77
N ASP A 189 14.39 -23.25 18.94
CA ASP A 189 13.58 -23.16 20.17
C ASP A 189 13.41 -21.71 20.65
N ALA A 190 14.40 -20.84 20.42
CA ALA A 190 14.28 -19.42 20.75
C ALA A 190 13.30 -18.70 19.82
N ILE A 191 13.34 -19.02 18.52
CA ILE A 191 12.35 -18.55 17.54
C ILE A 191 10.94 -19.00 17.95
N ALA A 192 10.78 -20.27 18.33
CA ALA A 192 9.49 -20.81 18.74
C ALA A 192 8.93 -20.10 19.98
N ARG A 193 9.76 -19.84 21.01
CA ARG A 193 9.37 -19.09 22.20
C ARG A 193 8.91 -17.67 21.87
N ALA A 194 9.68 -16.92 21.08
CA ALA A 194 9.30 -15.57 20.64
C ALA A 194 7.98 -15.58 19.85
N LEU A 195 7.76 -16.58 19.00
CA LEU A 195 6.49 -16.72 18.27
C LEU A 195 5.30 -17.11 19.15
N ASP A 196 5.52 -17.79 20.27
CA ASP A 196 4.46 -18.02 21.26
C ASP A 196 4.19 -16.74 22.07
N ALA A 197 5.25 -16.10 22.57
CA ALA A 197 5.22 -14.91 23.41
C ALA A 197 4.55 -13.73 22.72
N CYS A 198 4.87 -13.44 21.46
CA CYS A 198 4.32 -12.27 20.75
C CYS A 198 2.80 -12.31 20.58
N THR A 199 2.15 -13.47 20.77
CA THR A 199 0.69 -13.59 20.69
C THR A 199 -0.05 -13.36 22.01
N GLY A 200 0.68 -13.26 23.12
CA GLY A 200 0.16 -13.02 24.47
C GLY A 200 0.20 -11.54 24.87
N ASP A 201 -0.26 -11.28 26.10
CA ASP A 201 -0.29 -9.95 26.69
C ASP A 201 0.90 -9.81 27.67
N GLY A 202 2.04 -9.29 27.20
CA GLY A 202 3.20 -9.02 28.05
C GLY A 202 4.47 -8.66 27.26
N PRO A 203 5.45 -7.99 27.89
CA PRO A 203 6.69 -7.61 27.22
C PRO A 203 7.47 -8.86 26.79
N ASP A 204 7.82 -8.93 25.51
CA ASP A 204 8.46 -10.10 24.89
C ASP A 204 9.99 -10.08 25.10
N ALA A 205 10.44 -10.65 26.22
CA ALA A 205 11.86 -10.83 26.50
C ALA A 205 12.56 -11.78 25.51
N ASP A 206 11.83 -12.71 24.88
CA ASP A 206 12.39 -13.61 23.88
C ASP A 206 12.70 -12.86 22.56
N PHE A 207 11.86 -11.87 22.17
CA PHE A 207 12.17 -11.00 21.04
C PHE A 207 13.43 -10.15 21.28
N ALA A 208 13.55 -9.53 22.46
CA ALA A 208 14.74 -8.78 22.85
C ALA A 208 16.00 -9.67 22.85
N ALA A 209 15.91 -10.89 23.40
CA ALA A 209 17.02 -11.84 23.41
C ALA A 209 17.47 -12.25 22.00
N LEU A 210 16.55 -12.36 21.04
CA LEU A 210 16.89 -12.62 19.63
C LEU A 210 17.64 -11.44 18.98
N ILE A 211 17.26 -10.20 19.33
CA ILE A 211 17.94 -8.99 18.85
C ILE A 211 19.35 -8.91 19.44
N GLU A 212 19.50 -9.09 20.75
CA GLU A 212 20.81 -9.09 21.43
C GLU A 212 21.75 -10.18 20.90
N ALA A 213 21.20 -11.27 20.37
CA ALA A 213 21.94 -12.38 19.78
C ALA A 213 22.22 -12.22 18.27
N ASP A 214 21.88 -11.08 17.66
CA ASP A 214 21.97 -10.83 16.22
C ASP A 214 21.31 -11.94 15.37
N ALA A 215 20.20 -12.51 15.86
CA ALA A 215 19.59 -13.69 15.26
C ALA A 215 19.09 -13.43 13.83
N GLY A 216 18.58 -12.23 13.57
CA GLY A 216 18.18 -11.79 12.23
C GLY A 216 19.35 -11.75 11.26
N THR A 217 20.47 -11.16 11.69
CA THR A 217 21.72 -11.14 10.92
C THR A 217 22.27 -12.55 10.68
N ALA A 218 22.36 -13.38 11.71
CA ALA A 218 22.87 -14.75 11.62
C ALA A 218 22.03 -15.62 10.67
N ALA A 219 20.70 -15.50 10.72
CA ALA A 219 19.79 -16.26 9.87
C ALA A 219 19.88 -15.88 8.37
N ALA A 220 20.35 -14.67 8.04
CA ALA A 220 20.50 -14.24 6.65
C ALA A 220 21.57 -15.06 5.90
N SER A 221 22.48 -15.73 6.61
CA SER A 221 23.44 -16.69 6.04
C SER A 221 22.80 -17.72 5.11
N ALA A 222 21.59 -18.16 5.43
CA ALA A 222 20.87 -19.14 4.64
C ALA A 222 20.42 -18.59 3.27
N LEU A 223 20.37 -17.28 3.09
CA LEU A 223 19.91 -16.63 1.85
C LEU A 223 20.94 -16.66 0.73
N ASP A 224 22.22 -16.80 1.06
CA ASP A 224 23.32 -16.89 0.09
C ASP A 224 23.37 -18.26 -0.60
N GLY A 225 22.64 -19.26 -0.07
CA GLY A 225 22.47 -20.56 -0.70
C GLY A 225 21.69 -20.49 -2.01
N ASP A 226 22.08 -21.33 -2.98
CA ASP A 226 21.45 -21.35 -4.31
C ASP A 226 19.92 -21.58 -4.21
N GLY A 227 19.16 -20.59 -4.65
CA GLY A 227 17.71 -20.59 -4.70
C GLY A 227 17.00 -20.28 -3.39
N ALA A 228 17.70 -20.01 -2.28
CA ALA A 228 17.09 -19.80 -0.96
C ALA A 228 16.20 -18.55 -0.92
N ALA A 229 16.74 -17.37 -1.25
CA ALA A 229 15.97 -16.13 -1.33
C ALA A 229 14.84 -16.19 -2.39
N ARG A 230 15.06 -16.95 -3.48
CA ARG A 230 14.06 -17.22 -4.51
C ARG A 230 12.90 -18.07 -3.99
N ALA A 231 13.18 -19.08 -3.17
CA ALA A 231 12.16 -19.92 -2.56
C ALA A 231 11.21 -19.08 -1.69
N LEU A 232 11.76 -18.13 -0.92
CA LEU A 232 11.01 -17.14 -0.13
C LEU A 232 10.29 -16.09 -0.99
N GLY A 233 10.56 -16.05 -2.30
CA GLY A 233 9.96 -15.12 -3.25
C GLY A 233 10.50 -13.70 -3.15
N LEU A 234 11.69 -13.49 -2.58
CA LEU A 234 12.31 -12.18 -2.41
C LEU A 234 13.08 -11.72 -3.67
N THR A 235 13.56 -12.68 -4.47
CA THR A 235 14.25 -12.46 -5.75
C THR A 235 13.79 -13.46 -6.81
N ARG A 236 13.98 -13.14 -8.09
CA ARG A 236 13.87 -14.09 -9.21
C ARG A 236 15.19 -14.82 -9.49
N ASN A 237 16.30 -14.30 -8.98
CA ASN A 237 17.65 -14.79 -9.26
C ASN A 237 18.00 -16.00 -8.38
N PRO A 238 18.99 -16.82 -8.78
CA PRO A 238 19.50 -17.90 -7.93
C PRO A 238 19.98 -17.40 -6.56
N ALA A 239 20.61 -16.23 -6.52
CA ALA A 239 21.02 -15.54 -5.30
C ALA A 239 20.73 -14.03 -5.42
N PRO A 240 20.66 -13.27 -4.31
CA PRO A 240 20.56 -11.81 -4.35
C PRO A 240 21.70 -11.19 -5.17
N LEU A 241 21.39 -10.20 -6.00
CA LEU A 241 22.36 -9.52 -6.86
C LEU A 241 22.59 -8.09 -6.37
N LEU A 242 23.78 -7.56 -6.64
CA LEU A 242 24.06 -6.13 -6.52
C LEU A 242 22.94 -5.33 -7.22
N PRO A 243 22.21 -4.46 -6.51
CA PRO A 243 21.17 -3.66 -7.13
C PRO A 243 21.79 -2.63 -8.07
N SER A 244 21.00 -2.13 -9.02
CA SER A 244 21.35 -0.91 -9.75
C SER A 244 20.86 0.32 -8.98
N LEU A 245 21.41 1.50 -9.27
CA LEU A 245 20.84 2.75 -8.73
C LEU A 245 19.41 2.99 -9.24
N GLY A 246 19.16 2.70 -10.52
CA GLY A 246 17.87 2.95 -11.18
C GLY A 246 17.55 4.43 -11.36
N GLY A 247 16.43 4.73 -12.03
CA GLY A 247 16.01 6.12 -12.28
C GLY A 247 14.52 6.32 -12.57
N THR A 248 13.75 5.24 -12.56
CA THR A 248 12.30 5.24 -12.77
C THR A 248 11.66 4.16 -11.92
N ALA A 249 10.41 4.37 -11.51
CA ALA A 249 9.65 3.39 -10.74
C ALA A 249 8.16 3.50 -11.05
N SER A 250 7.43 2.38 -10.94
CA SER A 250 5.98 2.29 -11.12
C SER A 250 5.37 1.60 -9.92
N LYS A 251 4.38 2.20 -9.25
CA LYS A 251 3.63 1.55 -8.15
C LYS A 251 2.95 0.24 -8.58
N ARG A 252 2.72 0.04 -9.88
CA ARG A 252 2.03 -1.15 -10.42
C ARG A 252 3.00 -2.30 -10.72
N ASP A 253 4.25 -1.97 -11.05
CA ASP A 253 5.19 -2.89 -11.67
C ASP A 253 6.54 -2.94 -10.92
N LEU A 254 6.51 -2.71 -9.60
CA LEU A 254 7.71 -2.84 -8.77
C LEU A 254 8.25 -4.28 -8.83
N PRO A 255 9.58 -4.46 -9.02
CA PRO A 255 10.23 -5.76 -8.88
C PRO A 255 10.04 -6.40 -7.50
N LEU A 256 10.41 -7.68 -7.40
CA LEU A 256 10.50 -8.37 -6.12
C LEU A 256 11.50 -7.63 -5.21
N PRO A 257 11.33 -7.69 -3.88
CA PRO A 257 12.12 -6.93 -2.92
C PRO A 257 13.61 -6.76 -3.26
N PHE A 258 14.31 -7.88 -3.47
CA PHE A 258 15.76 -7.91 -3.69
C PHE A 258 16.16 -7.57 -5.14
N ASP A 259 15.20 -7.57 -6.06
CA ASP A 259 15.41 -7.21 -7.47
C ASP A 259 15.20 -5.71 -7.72
N ARG A 260 14.85 -4.93 -6.69
CA ARG A 260 14.62 -3.49 -6.80
C ARG A 260 15.94 -2.74 -6.87
N SER A 261 15.98 -1.74 -7.75
CA SER A 261 17.00 -0.69 -7.71
C SER A 261 16.89 0.16 -6.43
N ILE A 262 17.97 0.87 -6.09
CA ILE A 262 17.99 1.82 -4.95
C ILE A 262 16.84 2.83 -5.09
N PHE A 263 16.64 3.38 -6.29
CA PHE A 263 15.55 4.31 -6.57
C PHE A 263 14.16 3.70 -6.32
N GLU A 264 13.92 2.46 -6.76
CA GLU A 264 12.62 1.79 -6.58
C GLU A 264 12.30 1.48 -5.11
N ARG A 265 13.32 1.24 -4.28
CA ARG A 265 13.18 1.04 -2.83
C ARG A 265 12.72 2.33 -2.16
N LEU A 266 13.41 3.44 -2.42
CA LEU A 266 13.07 4.76 -1.89
C LEU A 266 11.72 5.27 -2.43
N PHE A 267 11.44 5.02 -3.71
CA PHE A 267 10.22 5.50 -4.36
C PHE A 267 8.94 5.03 -3.65
N ALA A 268 8.90 3.78 -3.19
CA ALA A 268 7.70 3.23 -2.55
C ALA A 268 7.34 3.97 -1.25
N ALA A 269 8.35 4.36 -0.45
CA ALA A 269 8.16 5.09 0.79
C ALA A 269 7.88 6.59 0.53
N LEU A 270 8.65 7.23 -0.35
CA LEU A 270 8.55 8.68 -0.60
C LEU A 270 7.30 9.06 -1.42
N SER A 271 6.73 8.15 -2.19
CA SER A 271 5.54 8.42 -3.01
C SER A 271 4.21 8.41 -2.21
N GLY A 272 4.27 8.36 -0.87
CA GLY A 272 3.15 8.15 0.04
C GLY A 272 2.25 9.38 0.33
N GLY A 273 2.61 10.57 -0.14
CA GLY A 273 1.79 11.79 -0.03
C GLY A 273 2.00 12.61 1.25
N ALA A 274 2.44 12.00 2.34
CA ALA A 274 3.12 12.70 3.43
C ALA A 274 4.60 12.33 3.33
N ALA A 275 5.46 13.32 3.06
CA ALA A 275 6.88 13.12 3.22
C ALA A 275 7.13 12.82 4.70
N PRO A 276 7.82 11.72 5.06
CA PRO A 276 8.32 11.61 6.41
C PRO A 276 9.20 12.83 6.69
N GLU A 277 9.11 13.38 7.90
CA GLU A 277 10.07 14.37 8.39
C GLU A 277 11.41 13.66 8.57
N LEU A 278 12.11 13.44 7.46
CA LEU A 278 13.43 12.85 7.44
C LEU A 278 14.44 13.94 7.76
N ALA A 279 15.29 13.67 8.75
CA ALA A 279 16.39 14.54 9.11
C ALA A 279 17.53 14.51 8.07
N VAL A 280 17.47 13.59 7.09
CA VAL A 280 18.48 13.38 6.05
C VAL A 280 18.07 14.01 4.73
N ASP A 281 19.07 14.53 4.01
CA ASP A 281 18.89 15.04 2.66
C ASP A 281 18.83 13.89 1.62
N ALA A 282 18.66 14.25 0.34
CA ALA A 282 18.55 13.27 -0.73
C ALA A 282 19.79 12.39 -0.90
N ARG A 283 20.99 12.92 -0.62
CA ARG A 283 22.24 12.18 -0.73
C ARG A 283 22.38 11.20 0.41
N GLY A 284 22.21 11.67 1.64
CA GLY A 284 22.24 10.81 2.84
C GLY A 284 21.24 9.67 2.73
N LEU A 285 20.03 9.94 2.22
CA LEU A 285 19.02 8.89 2.02
C LEU A 285 19.46 7.81 1.02
N VAL A 286 20.14 8.20 -0.07
CA VAL A 286 20.66 7.25 -1.07
C VAL A 286 21.83 6.44 -0.49
N GLU A 287 22.76 7.10 0.22
CA GLU A 287 23.89 6.46 0.89
C GLU A 287 23.41 5.44 1.95
N GLU A 288 22.42 5.81 2.77
CA GLU A 288 21.80 4.90 3.73
C GLU A 288 21.14 3.71 3.06
N GLU A 289 20.41 3.92 1.95
CA GLU A 289 19.77 2.82 1.21
C GLU A 289 20.80 1.91 0.51
N ILE A 290 21.91 2.47 0.03
CA ILE A 290 23.05 1.70 -0.49
C ILE A 290 23.58 0.77 0.61
N LEU A 291 23.87 1.32 1.80
CA LEU A 291 24.35 0.53 2.94
C LEU A 291 23.32 -0.52 3.36
N ARG A 292 22.05 -0.14 3.46
CA ARG A 292 20.93 -1.03 3.81
C ARG A 292 20.82 -2.21 2.84
N SER A 293 20.96 -1.94 1.54
CA SER A 293 20.90 -2.97 0.50
C SER A 293 22.01 -4.03 0.64
N ALA A 294 23.13 -3.68 1.27
CA ALA A 294 24.24 -4.60 1.53
C ALA A 294 24.10 -5.37 2.87
N ARG A 295 23.16 -4.99 3.75
CA ARG A 295 22.96 -5.67 5.03
C ARG A 295 22.17 -6.97 4.89
N ALA A 296 22.19 -7.78 5.95
CA ALA A 296 21.39 -8.99 6.08
C ALA A 296 19.90 -8.68 5.81
N TRP A 297 19.23 -9.55 5.05
CA TRP A 297 17.85 -9.33 4.56
C TRP A 297 17.62 -8.04 3.76
N GLU A 298 18.69 -7.31 3.40
CA GLU A 298 18.64 -5.96 2.83
C GLU A 298 17.84 -4.99 3.73
N LEU A 299 17.99 -5.16 5.05
CA LEU A 299 17.37 -4.36 6.12
C LEU A 299 18.45 -3.86 7.08
N GLY A 300 18.30 -2.63 7.55
CA GLY A 300 19.35 -1.92 8.29
C GLY A 300 19.37 -2.26 9.78
N GLU A 301 18.20 -2.47 10.37
CA GLU A 301 18.04 -2.65 11.81
C GLU A 301 17.86 -4.13 12.18
N GLU A 302 18.41 -4.53 13.33
CA GLU A 302 18.37 -5.93 13.77
C GLU A 302 16.95 -6.35 14.14
N GLU A 303 16.16 -5.46 14.73
CA GLU A 303 14.75 -5.67 15.05
C GLU A 303 13.94 -6.05 13.81
N SER A 304 14.19 -5.37 12.69
CA SER A 304 13.56 -5.68 11.40
C SER A 304 14.01 -7.05 10.88
N ARG A 305 15.29 -7.38 11.00
CA ARG A 305 15.83 -8.68 10.58
C ARG A 305 15.27 -9.83 11.41
N VAL A 306 15.18 -9.66 12.73
CA VAL A 306 14.55 -10.64 13.64
C VAL A 306 13.06 -10.78 13.28
N ALA A 307 12.33 -9.68 13.10
CA ALA A 307 10.93 -9.74 12.67
C ALA A 307 10.75 -10.45 11.31
N MET A 308 11.70 -10.29 10.38
CA MET A 308 11.73 -11.02 9.13
C MET A 308 11.91 -12.54 9.35
N VAL A 309 12.84 -12.96 10.22
CA VAL A 309 13.05 -14.37 10.58
C VAL A 309 11.79 -14.97 11.22
N LEU A 310 11.18 -14.27 12.17
CA LEU A 310 9.94 -14.70 12.82
C LEU A 310 8.80 -14.83 11.80
N GLY A 311 8.71 -13.91 10.82
CA GLY A 311 7.75 -14.01 9.73
C GLY A 311 8.02 -15.17 8.76
N VAL A 312 9.29 -15.46 8.45
CA VAL A 312 9.69 -16.63 7.64
C VAL A 312 9.24 -17.93 8.30
N GLU A 313 9.43 -18.05 9.61
CA GLU A 313 9.00 -19.24 10.36
C GLU A 313 7.47 -19.28 10.50
N ALA A 314 6.83 -18.22 11.03
CA ALA A 314 5.38 -18.21 11.24
C ALA A 314 4.57 -18.46 9.95
N SER A 315 5.08 -17.98 8.80
CA SER A 315 4.42 -18.13 7.49
C SER A 315 4.42 -19.56 6.94
N ARG A 316 5.21 -20.49 7.50
CA ARG A 316 5.20 -21.92 7.18
C ARG A 316 3.80 -22.53 7.27
N ALA A 317 3.02 -22.06 8.24
CA ALA A 317 1.65 -22.54 8.46
C ALA A 317 0.66 -22.14 7.35
N LEU A 318 1.06 -21.27 6.42
CA LEU A 318 0.25 -20.84 5.27
C LEU A 318 0.36 -21.78 4.07
N GLU A 319 1.40 -22.59 4.00
CA GLU A 319 1.58 -23.56 2.92
C GLU A 319 0.67 -24.77 3.14
N ALA A 320 0.08 -25.26 2.05
CA ALA A 320 -0.93 -26.33 2.11
C ALA A 320 -0.35 -27.70 2.52
N ALA A 321 0.98 -27.84 2.61
CA ALA A 321 1.67 -29.13 2.69
C ALA A 321 2.81 -29.23 3.73
N GLU A 322 3.05 -28.23 4.59
CA GLU A 322 4.05 -28.41 5.64
C GLU A 322 3.42 -29.09 6.87
N VAL A 323 3.82 -30.34 7.12
CA VAL A 323 3.75 -30.94 8.45
C VAL A 323 4.80 -30.23 9.29
N ILE A 324 4.46 -29.02 9.78
CA ILE A 324 5.19 -28.45 10.91
C ILE A 324 5.10 -29.51 12.01
N ASP A 325 6.25 -29.93 12.54
CA ASP A 325 6.30 -30.85 13.67
C ASP A 325 5.33 -30.34 14.74
N ALA A 326 4.42 -31.20 15.21
CA ALA A 326 3.42 -30.83 16.20
C ALA A 326 4.08 -30.23 17.46
N GLN A 327 5.31 -30.63 17.77
CA GLN A 327 6.11 -30.12 18.88
C GLN A 327 6.64 -28.69 18.65
N ARG A 328 6.71 -28.23 17.40
CA ARG A 328 7.18 -26.90 16.99
C ARG A 328 6.05 -25.93 16.62
N LEU A 329 4.81 -26.39 16.72
CA LEU A 329 3.65 -25.58 16.36
C LEU A 329 3.35 -24.55 17.45
N THR A 330 3.65 -23.28 17.17
CA THR A 330 3.39 -22.15 18.08
C THR A 330 1.98 -21.58 17.92
N ALA A 331 1.58 -20.70 18.84
CA ALA A 331 0.35 -19.94 18.80
C ALA A 331 0.27 -19.04 17.56
N ALA A 332 1.38 -18.40 17.15
CA ALA A 332 1.43 -17.60 15.93
C ALA A 332 1.10 -18.42 14.68
N HIS A 333 1.69 -19.61 14.53
CA HIS A 333 1.39 -20.53 13.43
C HIS A 333 -0.11 -20.86 13.37
N ARG A 334 -0.70 -21.24 14.51
CA ARG A 334 -2.13 -21.57 14.62
C ARG A 334 -3.01 -20.39 14.22
N ARG A 335 -2.71 -19.19 14.72
CA ARG A 335 -3.49 -17.97 14.45
C ARG A 335 -3.41 -17.57 12.96
N LEU A 336 -2.23 -17.56 12.35
CA LEU A 336 -2.06 -17.25 10.92
C LEU A 336 -2.79 -18.27 10.03
N ALA A 337 -2.60 -19.57 10.29
CA ALA A 337 -3.29 -20.61 9.53
C ALA A 337 -4.82 -20.53 9.69
N ALA A 338 -5.32 -20.30 10.91
CA ALA A 338 -6.74 -20.17 11.17
C ALA A 338 -7.35 -18.98 10.42
N ARG A 339 -6.65 -17.83 10.38
CA ARG A 339 -7.09 -16.66 9.60
C ARG A 339 -7.14 -16.97 8.11
N TRP A 340 -6.06 -17.51 7.57
CA TRP A 340 -5.96 -17.82 6.15
C TRP A 340 -7.02 -18.82 5.69
N ARG A 341 -7.19 -19.92 6.44
CA ARG A 341 -8.16 -20.98 6.12
C ARG A 341 -9.61 -20.59 6.39
N ARG A 342 -9.88 -19.48 7.09
CA ARG A 342 -11.26 -18.96 7.29
C ARG A 342 -11.87 -18.47 5.98
N GLU A 343 -11.04 -17.94 5.08
CA GLU A 343 -11.46 -17.39 3.80
C GLU A 343 -12.12 -18.46 2.91
N ALA A 344 -13.33 -18.18 2.41
CA ALA A 344 -14.10 -19.14 1.64
C ALA A 344 -13.44 -19.49 0.30
N TYR A 345 -12.87 -18.49 -0.39
CA TYR A 345 -12.17 -18.71 -1.67
C TYR A 345 -10.91 -19.56 -1.50
N VAL A 346 -10.19 -19.40 -0.39
CA VAL A 346 -9.01 -20.22 -0.03
C VAL A 346 -9.43 -21.68 0.16
N ARG A 347 -10.47 -21.93 0.96
CA ARG A 347 -10.99 -23.29 1.17
C ARG A 347 -11.40 -23.97 -0.14
N ARG A 348 -12.05 -23.24 -1.05
CA ARG A 348 -12.43 -23.76 -2.38
C ARG A 348 -11.19 -24.03 -3.24
N ALA A 349 -10.28 -23.07 -3.33
CA ALA A 349 -9.06 -23.18 -4.13
C ALA A 349 -8.13 -24.33 -3.68
N LEU A 350 -8.12 -24.67 -2.39
CA LEU A 350 -7.29 -25.75 -1.84
C LEU A 350 -7.96 -27.14 -1.89
N ARG A 351 -9.29 -27.22 -1.91
CA ARG A 351 -10.01 -28.51 -1.81
C ARG A 351 -10.61 -29.01 -3.12
N LEU A 352 -10.85 -28.13 -4.08
CA LEU A 352 -11.50 -28.46 -5.35
C LEU A 352 -10.52 -28.31 -6.51
N PRO A 353 -10.63 -29.13 -7.57
CA PRO A 353 -9.95 -28.87 -8.84
C PRO A 353 -10.32 -27.47 -9.36
N ILE A 354 -9.41 -26.85 -10.13
CA ILE A 354 -9.52 -25.43 -10.54
C ILE A 354 -10.85 -25.19 -11.25
N GLU A 355 -11.24 -26.10 -12.14
CA GLU A 355 -12.46 -26.12 -12.93
C GLU A 355 -13.75 -26.16 -12.09
N PHE A 356 -13.71 -26.72 -10.88
CA PHE A 356 -14.87 -26.83 -9.98
C PHE A 356 -14.82 -25.86 -8.79
N SER A 357 -13.70 -25.16 -8.59
CA SER A 357 -13.51 -24.28 -7.44
C SER A 357 -14.37 -23.01 -7.49
N GLY A 358 -14.76 -22.58 -8.70
CA GLY A 358 -15.38 -21.26 -8.94
C GLY A 358 -14.42 -20.09 -8.63
N VAL A 359 -13.13 -20.37 -8.46
CA VAL A 359 -12.08 -19.38 -8.19
C VAL A 359 -11.24 -19.23 -9.46
N PRO A 360 -11.00 -18.00 -9.96
CA PRO A 360 -10.15 -17.79 -11.12
C PRO A 360 -8.75 -18.39 -10.94
N ALA A 361 -8.20 -19.01 -11.99
CA ALA A 361 -6.90 -19.70 -11.93
C ALA A 361 -5.76 -18.81 -11.40
N SER A 362 -5.77 -17.52 -11.73
CA SER A 362 -4.80 -16.54 -11.20
C SER A 362 -4.90 -16.36 -9.68
N VAL A 363 -6.12 -16.40 -9.12
CA VAL A 363 -6.34 -16.34 -7.67
C VAL A 363 -5.98 -17.66 -7.01
N VAL A 364 -6.18 -18.80 -7.68
CA VAL A 364 -5.70 -20.11 -7.18
C VAL A 364 -4.17 -20.14 -7.11
N ALA A 365 -3.47 -19.60 -8.11
CA ALA A 365 -2.02 -19.45 -8.06
C ALA A 365 -1.58 -18.56 -6.88
N ASP A 366 -2.23 -17.40 -6.69
CA ASP A 366 -1.98 -16.51 -5.56
C ASP A 366 -2.21 -17.21 -4.20
N VAL A 367 -3.20 -18.11 -4.10
CA VAL A 367 -3.47 -18.93 -2.90
C VAL A 367 -2.34 -19.93 -2.64
N ARG A 368 -1.80 -20.56 -3.69
CA ARG A 368 -0.70 -21.53 -3.58
C ARG A 368 0.63 -20.85 -3.25
N ASP A 369 0.85 -19.64 -3.74
CA ASP A 369 2.05 -18.83 -3.47
C ASP A 369 1.87 -17.83 -2.30
N VAL A 370 0.88 -18.05 -1.42
CA VAL A 370 0.53 -17.10 -0.35
C VAL A 370 1.71 -16.76 0.56
N ARG A 371 2.59 -17.74 0.86
CA ARG A 371 3.77 -17.55 1.70
C ARG A 371 4.71 -16.52 1.08
N ARG A 372 4.99 -16.64 -0.22
CA ARG A 372 5.81 -15.67 -0.96
C ARG A 372 5.16 -14.29 -0.97
N GLY A 373 3.84 -14.23 -1.17
CA GLY A 373 3.07 -12.99 -1.10
C GLY A 373 3.17 -12.31 0.28
N TYR A 374 3.09 -13.11 1.35
CA TYR A 374 3.25 -12.68 2.74
C TYR A 374 4.65 -12.11 2.99
N LEU A 375 5.71 -12.86 2.65
CA LEU A 375 7.09 -12.45 2.92
C LEU A 375 7.51 -11.21 2.14
N ARG A 376 7.09 -11.08 0.87
CA ARG A 376 7.29 -9.84 0.10
C ARG A 376 6.66 -8.64 0.77
N ARG A 377 5.44 -8.81 1.31
CA ARG A 377 4.71 -7.73 1.98
C ARG A 377 5.29 -7.41 3.34
N LEU A 378 5.79 -8.40 4.07
CA LEU A 378 6.51 -8.20 5.33
C LEU A 378 7.77 -7.36 5.10
N TRP A 379 8.62 -7.76 4.15
CA TRP A 379 9.83 -7.00 3.81
C TRP A 379 9.50 -5.53 3.47
N VAL A 380 8.49 -5.30 2.62
CA VAL A 380 8.08 -3.92 2.25
C VAL A 380 7.65 -3.09 3.46
N ARG A 381 7.02 -3.70 4.46
CA ARG A 381 6.62 -2.99 5.68
C ARG A 381 7.79 -2.71 6.61
N LEU A 382 8.70 -3.65 6.75
CA LEU A 382 9.91 -3.50 7.56
C LEU A 382 10.79 -2.40 6.97
N HIS A 383 11.13 -2.51 5.68
CA HIS A 383 11.89 -1.48 4.95
C HIS A 383 11.21 -0.10 5.04
N GLY A 384 9.90 -0.05 4.83
CA GLY A 384 9.14 1.19 4.96
C GLY A 384 9.04 1.72 6.40
N ARG A 385 9.24 0.92 7.45
CA ARG A 385 9.33 1.38 8.84
C ARG A 385 10.70 1.98 9.12
N GLU A 386 11.77 1.34 8.67
CA GLU A 386 13.14 1.87 8.79
C GLU A 386 13.29 3.23 8.08
N LEU A 387 12.75 3.35 6.86
CA LEU A 387 12.72 4.63 6.14
C LEU A 387 11.84 5.71 6.79
N ARG A 388 11.11 5.41 7.87
CA ARG A 388 10.31 6.37 8.62
C ARG A 388 10.77 6.47 10.08
N ASP A 389 11.93 5.89 10.39
CA ASP A 389 12.48 5.78 11.74
C ASP A 389 11.47 5.22 12.76
N GLN A 390 10.77 4.14 12.35
CA GLN A 390 9.73 3.49 13.15
C GLN A 390 10.21 2.15 13.70
N ALA A 391 10.88 2.19 14.85
CA ALA A 391 11.29 0.99 15.56
C ALA A 391 10.13 0.00 15.78
N ILE A 392 10.49 -1.28 15.91
CA ILE A 392 9.54 -2.37 16.17
C ILE A 392 9.59 -2.67 17.66
N ALA A 393 8.54 -2.27 18.38
CA ALA A 393 8.36 -2.70 19.76
C ALA A 393 7.90 -4.18 19.80
N ALA A 394 8.25 -4.89 20.87
CA ALA A 394 7.79 -6.24 21.14
C ALA A 394 6.26 -6.37 21.01
N ASP A 395 5.53 -5.44 21.64
CA ASP A 395 4.06 -5.43 21.68
C ASP A 395 3.42 -5.21 20.29
N ASP A 396 4.16 -4.61 19.34
CA ASP A 396 3.70 -4.37 17.96
C ASP A 396 3.94 -5.57 17.04
N LEU A 397 4.76 -6.54 17.45
CA LEU A 397 5.29 -7.58 16.57
C LEU A 397 4.17 -8.46 15.99
N TRP A 398 3.24 -8.91 16.81
CA TRP A 398 2.13 -9.72 16.32
C TRP A 398 1.19 -8.93 15.42
N ASP A 399 0.92 -7.66 15.75
CA ASP A 399 0.09 -6.79 14.93
C ASP A 399 0.71 -6.53 13.55
N LEU A 400 2.05 -6.44 13.49
CA LEU A 400 2.81 -6.41 12.25
C LEU A 400 2.62 -7.71 11.46
N LEU A 401 2.92 -8.87 12.06
CA LEU A 401 2.87 -10.19 11.40
C LEU A 401 1.45 -10.54 10.93
N ASP A 402 0.43 -10.40 11.78
CA ASP A 402 -0.98 -10.62 11.42
C ASP A 402 -1.46 -9.59 10.41
N GLY A 403 -1.08 -8.32 10.59
CA GLY A 403 -1.43 -7.23 9.70
C GLY A 403 -0.93 -7.45 8.27
N VAL A 404 0.22 -8.09 8.08
CA VAL A 404 0.74 -8.43 6.75
C VAL A 404 -0.20 -9.41 6.06
N LEU A 405 -0.60 -10.48 6.74
CA LEU A 405 -1.54 -11.46 6.20
C LEU A 405 -2.90 -10.82 5.90
N ARG A 406 -3.42 -9.96 6.79
CA ARG A 406 -4.66 -9.21 6.55
C ARG A 406 -4.59 -8.41 5.25
N SER A 407 -3.46 -7.77 4.98
CA SER A 407 -3.27 -6.99 3.76
C SER A 407 -3.20 -7.86 2.51
N VAL A 408 -2.55 -9.03 2.57
CA VAL A 408 -2.53 -10.00 1.46
C VAL A 408 -3.95 -10.50 1.16
N VAL A 409 -4.71 -10.86 2.20
CA VAL A 409 -6.11 -11.31 2.05
C VAL A 409 -6.99 -10.22 1.42
N MET A 410 -6.82 -8.97 1.82
CA MET A 410 -7.58 -7.84 1.25
C MET A 410 -7.29 -7.65 -0.24
N ASP A 411 -6.01 -7.71 -0.65
CA ASP A 411 -5.61 -7.59 -2.05
C ASP A 411 -6.17 -8.74 -2.89
N GLN A 412 -6.10 -9.98 -2.38
CA GLN A 412 -6.65 -11.15 -3.07
C GLN A 412 -8.17 -11.10 -3.19
N ARG A 413 -8.88 -10.66 -2.15
CA ARG A 413 -10.34 -10.40 -2.22
C ARG A 413 -10.68 -9.37 -3.29
N GLN A 414 -9.91 -8.28 -3.37
CA GLN A 414 -10.12 -7.26 -4.38
C GLN A 414 -9.86 -7.78 -5.80
N ARG A 415 -8.80 -8.58 -6.00
CA ARG A 415 -8.53 -9.24 -7.29
C ARG A 415 -9.63 -10.23 -7.67
N LEU A 416 -10.10 -11.04 -6.72
CA LEU A 416 -11.23 -11.95 -6.93
C LEU A 416 -12.48 -11.19 -7.38
N LYS A 417 -12.82 -10.08 -6.70
CA LYS A 417 -13.94 -9.22 -7.08
C LYS A 417 -13.80 -8.65 -8.50
N VAL A 418 -12.61 -8.17 -8.87
CA VAL A 418 -12.34 -7.65 -10.22
C VAL A 418 -12.44 -8.76 -11.27
N ALA A 419 -11.88 -9.93 -11.01
CA ALA A 419 -11.91 -11.06 -11.93
C ALA A 419 -13.35 -11.58 -12.15
N MET A 420 -14.15 -11.73 -11.09
CA MET A 420 -15.56 -12.11 -11.20
C MET A 420 -16.39 -11.04 -11.93
N GLY A 421 -16.14 -9.75 -11.64
CA GLY A 421 -16.83 -8.65 -12.32
C GLY A 421 -16.56 -8.61 -13.84
N ARG A 422 -15.34 -8.96 -14.28
CA ARG A 422 -15.01 -9.08 -15.71
C ARG A 422 -15.64 -10.31 -16.35
N GLY A 423 -15.70 -11.44 -15.64
CA GLY A 423 -16.37 -12.65 -16.11
C GLY A 423 -17.88 -12.44 -16.33
N ALA A 424 -18.54 -11.70 -15.45
CA ALA A 424 -19.95 -11.34 -15.61
C ALA A 424 -20.21 -10.45 -16.83
N VAL A 425 -19.33 -9.50 -17.13
CA VAL A 425 -19.45 -8.62 -18.31
C VAL A 425 -19.14 -9.36 -19.61
N GLY A 426 -18.20 -10.31 -19.59
CA GLY A 426 -17.87 -11.15 -20.76
C GLY A 426 -18.97 -12.15 -21.12
N ALA A 427 -19.68 -12.70 -20.13
CA ALA A 427 -20.82 -13.59 -20.37
C ALA A 427 -22.00 -12.85 -21.04
N ILE A 428 -22.29 -11.62 -20.60
CA ILE A 428 -23.36 -10.80 -21.19
C ILE A 428 -23.03 -10.38 -22.63
N GLY A 429 -21.76 -10.18 -22.98
CA GLY A 429 -21.33 -9.90 -24.35
C GLY A 429 -21.30 -11.12 -25.28
N SER A 430 -21.25 -12.33 -24.73
CA SER A 430 -21.24 -13.59 -25.49
C SER A 430 -22.65 -14.12 -25.77
N GLU A 431 -23.66 -13.73 -25.00
CA GLU A 431 -25.08 -14.05 -25.28
C GLU A 431 -25.73 -13.07 -26.27
N ALA A 432 -25.02 -12.01 -26.67
CA ALA A 432 -25.51 -10.98 -27.58
C ALA A 432 -24.86 -11.02 -28.98
N ALA A 433 -24.17 -12.12 -29.33
CA ALA A 433 -23.52 -12.34 -30.63
C ALA A 433 -24.15 -13.51 -31.39
#